data_AF-A0A1Y3QKY0-F1
#
_entry.id   AF-A0A1Y3QKY0-F1
#
_cell.length_a   1.000
_cell.length_b   1.000
_cell.length_c   1.000
_cell.angle_alpha   90.00
_cell.angle_beta   90.00
_cell.angle_gamma   90.00
#
_symmetry.space_group_name_H-M   'P 1'
#
loop_
_entity.id
_entity.type
_entity.pdbx_description
1 polymer ?
#
loop_
_entity_poly.entity_id
_entity_poly.type
_entity_poly.pdbx_seq_one_letter_code
_entity_poly.pdbx_strand_id
1 'polypeptide(L)'
;MILENTGLNGLRSDLAHLDESAEKLGFVRWQWEYRRATYDLKLHEPRTGSDYYLRINTRAVEGRLENPDAILEIESVYIGRHTFPHGLDYESPIPAPVLEAAERSARQLKEMLA
;
A
#
# COMPACT_ATOMS: atom_id res chain seq x y z
N MET A 1 -1.00 -2.86 11.84
CA MET A 1 -1.37 -1.55 12.39
C MET A 1 -1.96 -0.71 11.26
N ILE A 2 -3.15 -0.14 11.45
CA ILE A 2 -3.72 0.81 10.47
C ILE A 2 -3.01 2.15 10.61
N LEU A 3 -2.64 2.76 9.48
CA LEU A 3 -2.04 4.08 9.44
C LEU A 3 -3.14 5.11 9.26
N GLU A 4 -3.58 5.68 10.39
CA GLU A 4 -4.53 6.77 10.40
C GLU A 4 -3.88 8.06 9.88
N ASN A 5 -4.66 8.95 9.25
CA ASN A 5 -4.23 10.27 8.76
C ASN A 5 -3.18 10.30 7.62
N THR A 6 -3.03 9.23 6.85
CA THR A 6 -2.23 9.27 5.60
C THR A 6 -2.82 10.25 4.58
N GLY A 7 -4.13 10.53 4.68
CA GLY A 7 -4.88 11.33 3.71
C GLY A 7 -5.04 10.66 2.35
N LEU A 8 -4.72 9.36 2.26
CA LEU A 8 -4.94 8.53 1.08
C LEU A 8 -6.34 7.91 1.07
N ASN A 9 -6.88 7.59 2.24
CA ASN A 9 -8.22 6.98 2.34
C ASN A 9 -9.28 7.89 1.69
N GLY A 10 -10.07 7.32 0.78
CA GLY A 10 -11.09 8.02 0.00
C GLY A 10 -10.58 8.71 -1.26
N LEU A 11 -9.27 8.77 -1.51
CA LEU A 11 -8.75 9.24 -2.79
C LEU A 11 -9.13 8.28 -3.92
N ARG A 12 -9.41 8.86 -5.08
CA ARG A 12 -9.77 8.13 -6.29
C ARG A 12 -8.79 8.45 -7.40
N SER A 13 -8.42 7.42 -8.15
CA SER A 13 -7.58 7.52 -9.35
C SER A 13 -8.00 6.43 -10.34
N ASP A 14 -7.73 6.64 -11.63
CA ASP A 14 -7.77 5.53 -12.58
C ASP A 14 -6.65 4.52 -12.28
N LEU A 15 -6.85 3.27 -12.74
CA LEU A 15 -5.95 2.16 -12.48
C LEU A 15 -4.55 2.39 -13.05
N ALA A 16 -4.46 2.91 -14.27
CA ALA A 16 -3.17 3.13 -14.94
C ALA A 16 -2.31 4.12 -14.16
N HIS A 17 -2.88 5.25 -13.78
CA HIS A 17 -2.19 6.28 -13.00
C HIS A 17 -1.79 5.79 -11.61
N LEU A 18 -2.66 5.00 -10.98
CA LEU A 18 -2.38 4.40 -9.67
C LEU A 18 -1.26 3.35 -9.75
N ASP A 19 -1.31 2.45 -10.74
CA ASP A 19 -0.28 1.44 -10.99
C ASP A 19 1.07 2.11 -11.27
N GLU A 20 1.13 3.10 -12.18
CA GLU A 20 2.37 3.81 -12.52
C GLU A 20 2.96 4.57 -11.31
N SER A 21 2.11 5.25 -10.55
CA SER A 21 2.54 6.02 -9.38
C SER A 21 3.04 5.12 -8.26
N ALA A 22 2.34 4.01 -8.01
CA ALA A 22 2.74 3.02 -7.02
C ALA A 22 4.06 2.33 -7.41
N GLU A 23 4.22 1.93 -8.68
CA GLU A 23 5.43 1.27 -9.18
C GLU A 23 6.67 2.16 -9.04
N LYS A 24 6.56 3.46 -9.35
CA LYS A 24 7.65 4.44 -9.16
C LYS A 24 8.16 4.53 -7.72
N LEU A 25 7.29 4.26 -6.75
CA LEU A 25 7.62 4.25 -5.33
C LEU A 25 8.03 2.86 -4.81
N GLY A 26 8.08 1.85 -5.68
CA GLY A 26 8.48 0.48 -5.37
C GLY A 26 7.37 -0.38 -4.78
N PHE A 27 6.11 0.06 -4.85
CA PHE A 27 4.98 -0.81 -4.52
C PHE A 27 4.79 -1.87 -5.59
N VAL A 28 4.34 -3.05 -5.16
CA VAL A 28 4.09 -4.17 -6.05
C VAL A 28 2.66 -4.68 -5.84
N ARG A 29 1.93 -4.84 -6.95
CA ARG A 29 0.59 -5.42 -6.96
C ARG A 29 0.63 -6.92 -7.23
N TRP A 30 0.66 -7.74 -6.18
CA TRP A 30 0.80 -9.21 -6.28
C TRP A 30 -0.51 -9.97 -5.99
N GLN A 31 -1.62 -9.50 -6.53
CA GLN A 31 -2.94 -10.15 -6.40
C GLN A 31 -3.72 -10.11 -7.72
N TRP A 32 -4.32 -11.25 -8.07
CA TRP A 32 -5.21 -11.42 -9.21
C TRP A 32 -6.65 -11.38 -8.70
N GLU A 33 -7.25 -10.20 -8.75
CA GLU A 33 -8.63 -9.96 -8.32
C GLU A 33 -9.29 -8.97 -9.30
N TYR A 34 -10.61 -9.07 -9.49
CA TYR A 34 -11.32 -8.28 -10.49
C TYR A 34 -11.77 -6.91 -9.98
N ARG A 35 -11.87 -6.74 -8.66
CA ARG A 35 -12.41 -5.52 -8.03
C ARG A 35 -11.52 -4.88 -6.97
N ARG A 36 -10.47 -5.54 -6.53
CA ARG A 36 -9.60 -5.04 -5.47
C ARG A 36 -8.16 -5.04 -5.94
N ALA A 37 -7.50 -3.89 -5.86
CA ALA A 37 -6.06 -3.81 -6.04
C ALA A 37 -5.43 -3.72 -4.65
N THR A 38 -4.37 -4.50 -4.45
CA THR A 38 -3.58 -4.45 -3.22
C THR A 38 -2.14 -4.17 -3.61
N TYR A 39 -1.61 -3.04 -3.13
CA TYR A 39 -0.24 -2.61 -3.39
C TYR A 39 0.60 -2.80 -2.14
N ASP A 40 1.70 -3.53 -2.26
CA ASP A 40 2.61 -3.84 -1.16
C ASP A 40 3.99 -3.23 -1.39
N LEU A 41 4.45 -2.44 -0.44
CA LEU A 41 5.83 -1.94 -0.37
C LEU A 41 6.58 -2.66 0.74
N LYS A 42 7.65 -3.37 0.37
CA LYS A 42 8.54 -4.04 1.32
C LYS A 42 9.52 -3.02 1.94
N LEU A 43 9.53 -2.96 3.27
CA LEU A 43 10.43 -2.14 4.07
C LEU A 43 11.31 -3.09 4.90
N HIS A 44 12.61 -3.11 4.62
CA HIS A 44 13.58 -3.97 5.32
C HIS A 44 14.26 -3.18 6.44
N GLU A 45 14.20 -3.70 7.68
CA GLU A 45 14.99 -3.14 8.80
C GLU A 45 16.29 -3.93 8.97
N PRO A 46 17.45 -3.37 8.58
CA PRO A 46 18.71 -4.09 8.54
C PRO A 46 19.23 -4.47 9.93
N ARG A 47 18.86 -3.75 11.00
CA ARG A 47 19.36 -4.05 12.35
C ARG A 47 18.75 -5.32 12.93
N THR A 48 17.46 -5.56 12.67
CA THR A 48 16.75 -6.74 13.17
C THR A 48 16.60 -7.81 12.11
N GLY A 49 16.96 -7.52 10.85
CA GLY A 49 16.72 -8.38 9.69
C GLY A 49 15.23 -8.62 9.42
N SER A 50 14.34 -7.80 10.00
CA SER A 50 12.89 -7.98 9.89
C SER A 50 12.35 -7.26 8.67
N ASP A 51 11.44 -7.91 7.96
CA ASP A 51 10.73 -7.33 6.84
C ASP A 51 9.36 -6.82 7.30
N TYR A 52 8.98 -5.65 6.81
CA TYR A 52 7.68 -5.04 7.02
C TYR A 52 7.06 -4.74 5.66
N TYR A 53 5.73 -4.71 5.61
CA TYR A 53 4.98 -4.48 4.39
C TYR A 53 3.96 -3.37 4.63
N LEU A 54 4.15 -2.25 3.94
CA LEU A 54 3.15 -1.21 3.83
C LEU A 54 2.18 -1.60 2.72
N ARG A 55 0.92 -1.81 3.08
CA ARG A 55 -0.14 -2.26 2.20
C ARG A 55 -1.19 -1.18 1.99
N ILE A 56 -1.57 -0.99 0.73
CA ILE A 56 -2.66 -0.11 0.32
C ILE A 56 -3.73 -0.95 -0.34
N ASN A 57 -4.92 -0.97 0.26
CA ASN A 57 -6.09 -1.60 -0.33
C ASN A 57 -6.89 -0.57 -1.10
N THR A 58 -7.27 -0.92 -2.32
CA THR A 58 -8.19 -0.12 -3.12
C THR A 58 -9.30 -0.98 -3.67
N ARG A 59 -10.45 -0.37 -3.95
CA ARG A 59 -11.60 -1.03 -4.57
C ARG A 59 -12.03 -0.28 -5.82
N ALA A 60 -12.27 -1.01 -6.90
CA ALA A 60 -12.87 -0.48 -8.11
C ALA A 60 -14.30 0.00 -7.80
N VAL A 61 -14.51 1.31 -7.93
CA VAL A 61 -15.84 1.94 -7.83
C VAL A 61 -16.51 1.98 -9.21
N GLU A 62 -15.71 2.12 -10.27
CA GLU A 62 -16.17 2.10 -11.66
C GLU A 62 -15.25 1.21 -12.51
N GLY A 63 -15.83 0.42 -13.40
CA GLY A 63 -15.06 -0.54 -14.20
C GLY A 63 -14.57 -1.76 -13.40
N ARG A 64 -13.48 -2.37 -13.89
CA ARG A 64 -12.84 -3.59 -13.35
C ARG A 64 -11.34 -3.51 -13.61
N LEU A 65 -10.53 -4.26 -12.84
CA LEU A 65 -9.06 -4.23 -12.92
C LEU A 65 -8.47 -4.71 -14.26
N GLU A 66 -9.30 -5.17 -15.19
CA GLU A 66 -8.94 -5.48 -16.58
C GLU A 66 -8.88 -4.23 -17.48
N ASN A 67 -9.45 -3.10 -17.03
CA ASN A 67 -9.46 -1.83 -17.75
C ASN A 67 -8.53 -0.80 -17.07
N PRO A 68 -7.53 -0.24 -17.77
CA PRO A 68 -6.68 0.82 -17.23
C PRO A 68 -7.45 2.07 -16.77
N ASP A 69 -8.62 2.34 -17.35
CA ASP A 69 -9.45 3.51 -17.00
C ASP A 69 -10.41 3.23 -15.82
N ALA A 70 -10.34 2.05 -15.20
CA ALA A 70 -11.17 1.74 -14.04
C ALA A 70 -10.84 2.69 -12.89
N ILE A 71 -11.86 3.26 -12.26
CA ILE A 71 -11.67 4.17 -11.11
C ILE A 71 -11.60 3.32 -9.84
N LEU A 72 -10.51 3.47 -9.10
CA LEU A 72 -10.30 2.83 -7.81
C LEU A 72 -10.32 3.86 -6.69
N GLU A 73 -10.93 3.50 -5.58
CA GLU A 73 -10.91 4.26 -4.33
C GLU A 73 -10.00 3.56 -3.31
N ILE A 74 -9.12 4.31 -2.66
CA ILE A 74 -8.27 3.78 -1.58
C ILE A 74 -9.11 3.62 -0.31
N GLU A 75 -9.23 2.40 0.19
CA GLU A 75 -10.05 2.11 1.37
C GLU A 75 -9.25 2.18 2.68
N SER A 76 -8.04 1.62 2.66
CA SER A 76 -7.23 1.50 3.88
C SER A 76 -5.75 1.40 3.59
N VAL A 77 -4.95 2.05 4.42
CA VAL A 77 -3.49 1.95 4.43
C VAL A 77 -3.03 1.39 5.77
N TYR A 78 -2.22 0.33 5.74
CA TYR A 78 -1.80 -0.36 6.95
C TYR A 78 -0.45 -1.03 6.77
N ILE A 79 0.24 -1.26 7.88
CA ILE A 79 1.56 -1.88 7.90
C ILE A 79 1.54 -3.13 8.77
N GLY A 80 2.21 -4.18 8.29
CA GLY A 80 2.40 -5.43 9.01
C GLY A 80 3.87 -5.86 9.01
N ARG A 81 4.29 -6.57 10.06
CA ARG A 81 5.59 -7.23 10.14
C ARG A 81 5.48 -8.63 9.54
N HIS A 82 6.42 -9.01 8.70
CA HIS A 82 6.49 -10.37 8.20
C HIS A 82 7.08 -11.31 9.25
N THR A 83 6.34 -12.37 9.54
CA THR A 83 6.70 -13.45 10.44
C THR A 83 6.58 -14.76 9.68
N PHE A 84 7.71 -15.36 9.30
CA PHE A 84 7.68 -16.71 8.72
C PHE A 84 7.54 -17.76 9.84
N PRO A 85 6.65 -18.76 9.73
CA PRO A 85 5.77 -19.10 8.60
C PRO A 85 4.36 -18.51 8.66
N HIS A 86 4.07 -17.66 9.64
CA HIS A 86 2.72 -17.17 9.96
C HIS A 86 2.19 -16.00 9.10
N GLY A 87 2.99 -15.50 8.15
CA GLY A 87 2.58 -14.43 7.24
C GLY A 87 2.80 -13.03 7.83
N LEU A 88 1.80 -12.16 7.74
CA LEU A 88 1.89 -10.78 8.24
C LEU A 88 1.22 -10.64 9.62
N ASP A 89 2.00 -10.19 10.59
CA ASP A 89 1.54 -9.79 11.91
C ASP A 89 1.31 -8.27 11.94
N TYR A 90 0.07 -7.88 12.20
CA TYR A 90 -0.36 -6.49 12.25
C TYR A 90 -0.41 -5.91 13.67
N GLU A 91 -0.22 -6.73 14.71
CA GLU A 91 -0.27 -6.32 16.12
C GLU A 91 1.12 -6.04 16.69
N SER A 92 2.15 -6.61 16.07
CA SER A 92 3.55 -6.32 16.41
C SER A 92 3.87 -4.82 16.37
N PRO A 93 4.63 -4.30 17.36
CA PRO A 93 5.09 -2.92 17.34
C PRO A 93 6.02 -2.70 16.14
N ILE A 94 5.84 -1.56 15.47
CA ILE A 94 6.64 -1.16 14.32
C ILE A 94 7.74 -0.20 14.80
N PRO A 95 9.03 -0.47 14.50
CA PRO A 95 10.11 0.45 14.83
C PRO A 95 9.90 1.82 14.19
N ALA A 96 10.22 2.90 14.92
CA ALA A 96 10.04 4.28 14.43
C ALA A 96 10.67 4.54 13.05
N PRO A 97 11.89 4.07 12.72
CA PRO A 97 12.48 4.30 11.40
C PRO A 97 11.70 3.66 10.24
N VAL A 98 11.09 2.50 10.50
CA VAL A 98 10.23 1.81 9.53
C VAL A 98 8.91 2.54 9.37
N LEU A 99 8.33 3.01 10.48
CA LEU A 99 7.10 3.79 10.47
C LEU A 99 7.28 5.11 9.71
N GLU A 100 8.35 5.85 9.98
CA GLU A 100 8.69 7.09 9.25
C GLU A 100 8.90 6.84 7.75
N ALA A 101 9.52 5.71 7.39
CA ALA A 101 9.66 5.30 6.00
C ALA A 101 8.30 5.03 5.34
N ALA A 102 7.42 4.30 6.03
CA ALA A 102 6.08 4.01 5.53
C ALA A 102 5.24 5.29 5.34
N GLU A 103 5.25 6.19 6.33
CA GLU A 103 4.54 7.46 6.27
C GLU A 103 5.09 8.38 5.16
N ARG A 104 6.41 8.39 4.94
CA ARG A 104 7.02 9.11 3.83
C ARG A 104 6.55 8.56 2.48
N SER A 105 6.58 7.24 2.28
CA SER A 105 6.09 6.61 1.05
C SER A 105 4.61 6.87 0.81
N ALA A 106 3.78 6.83 1.86
CA ALA A 106 2.36 7.17 1.76
C ALA A 106 2.12 8.63 1.35
N ARG A 107 2.90 9.58 1.91
CA ARG A 107 2.83 11.00 1.50
C ARG A 107 3.25 11.22 0.06
N GLN A 108 4.35 10.58 -0.38
CA GLN A 108 4.81 10.68 -1.77
C GLN A 108 3.76 10.14 -2.74
N LEU A 109 3.13 9.00 -2.42
CA LEU A 109 2.05 8.47 -3.25
C LEU A 109 0.88 9.44 -3.33
N LYS A 110 0.50 10.05 -2.20
CA LYS A 110 -0.57 11.05 -2.17
C LYS A 110 -0.26 12.24 -3.08
N GLU A 111 0.98 12.74 -3.05
CA GLU A 111 1.43 13.85 -3.91
C GLU A 111 1.42 13.48 -5.39
N MET A 112 1.66 12.22 -5.74
CA MET A 112 1.59 11.75 -7.12
C MET A 112 0.17 11.56 -7.63
N LEU A 113 -0.79 11.27 -6.74
CA LEU A 113 -2.20 11.07 -7.07
C LEU A 113 -3.04 12.37 -7.04
N ALA A 114 -2.46 13.48 -6.59
CA ALA A 114 -3.13 14.79 -6.47
C ALA A 114 -2.87 15.67 -7.71
#